data_AF-A0A340XHV8-F1
#
_entry.id   AF-A0A340XHV8-F1
#
_cell.length_a   1.000
_cell.length_b   1.000
_cell.length_c   1.000
_cell.angle_alpha   90.00
_cell.angle_beta   90.00
_cell.angle_gamma   90.00
#
_symmetry.space_group_name_H-M   'P 1'
#
loop_
_entity.id
_entity.type
_entity.pdbx_description
1 polymer ?
#
loop_
_entity_poly.entity_id
_entity_poly.type
_entity_poly.pdbx_seq_one_letter_code
_entity_poly.pdbx_strand_id
1 'polypeptide(L)'
;MQTPLTIPVPVLRLPRGPDGSSRGFAPDGRRAPLKPVVPEIPPESQESRESQEQRARATLRELYLRSLLAMVGRQVSFTFHEGVHVTAHFGATDLDVANFYVSQLQTPIGVQAEALLRCSDIISYTFKP
;
A
#
# COMPACT_ATOMS: atom_id res chain seq x y z
N MET A 1 -36.65 9.50 13.45
CA MET A 1 -36.03 10.43 12.48
C MET A 1 -34.94 11.19 13.23
N GLN A 2 -33.69 10.71 13.16
CA GLN A 2 -32.56 11.29 13.90
C GLN A 2 -31.83 12.26 12.97
N THR A 3 -31.83 13.54 13.31
CA THR A 3 -31.08 14.59 12.61
C THR A 3 -29.59 14.45 12.93
N PRO A 4 -28.67 14.50 11.95
CA PRO A 4 -27.25 14.49 12.25
C PRO A 4 -26.86 15.82 12.90
N LEU A 5 -26.32 15.75 14.11
CA LEU A 5 -25.73 16.90 14.81
C LEU A 5 -24.52 17.39 14.01
N THR A 6 -24.68 18.51 13.31
CA THR A 6 -23.57 19.25 12.71
C THR A 6 -22.83 19.94 13.84
N ILE A 7 -21.82 19.29 14.39
CA ILE A 7 -20.93 19.90 15.38
C ILE A 7 -19.89 20.70 14.59
N PRO A 8 -19.92 22.04 14.58
CA PRO A 8 -18.91 22.83 13.89
C PRO A 8 -17.58 22.67 14.63
N VAL A 9 -16.61 22.04 13.98
CA VAL A 9 -15.23 21.96 14.50
C VAL A 9 -14.61 23.36 14.36
N PRO A 10 -14.20 24.02 15.46
CA PRO A 10 -13.57 25.33 15.37
C PRO A 10 -12.16 25.15 14.80
N VAL A 11 -12.03 25.37 13.49
CA VAL A 11 -10.72 25.42 12.83
C VAL A 11 -10.17 26.84 12.98
N LEU A 12 -9.18 27.03 13.85
CA LEU A 12 -8.43 28.28 13.93
C LEU A 12 -7.56 28.43 12.68
N ARG A 13 -7.97 29.29 11.74
CA ARG A 13 -7.23 29.55 10.50
C ARG A 13 -6.24 30.69 10.73
N LEU A 14 -4.95 30.38 10.65
CA LEU A 14 -3.90 31.38 10.80
C LEU A 14 -3.86 32.33 9.58
N PRO A 15 -3.69 33.65 9.81
CA PRO A 15 -3.55 34.62 8.72
C PRO A 15 -2.30 34.33 7.90
N ARG A 16 -2.25 34.84 6.66
CA ARG A 16 -1.02 34.82 5.87
C ARG A 16 0.10 35.54 6.61
N GLY A 17 1.30 34.96 6.54
CA GLY A 17 2.52 35.62 6.96
C GLY A 17 2.81 36.88 6.14
N PRO A 18 3.64 37.80 6.66
CA PRO A 18 3.86 39.14 6.14
C PRO A 18 4.36 39.17 4.68
N ASP A 19 5.04 38.12 4.23
CA ASP A 19 5.65 38.03 2.90
C ASP A 19 4.65 37.62 1.79
N GLY A 20 3.38 37.37 2.13
CA GLY A 20 2.31 37.09 1.17
C GLY A 20 2.39 35.73 0.44
N SER A 21 3.52 35.01 0.52
CA SER A 21 3.76 33.71 -0.14
C SER A 21 3.27 32.49 0.67
N SER A 22 2.94 32.69 1.94
CA SER A 22 2.47 31.61 2.83
C SER A 22 1.09 31.07 2.44
N ARG A 23 0.83 29.80 2.74
CA ARG A 23 -0.46 29.11 2.50
C ARG A 23 -1.61 29.53 3.45
N GLY A 24 -1.49 30.69 4.12
CA GLY A 24 -2.46 31.17 5.10
C GLY A 24 -3.75 31.75 4.49
N PHE A 25 -4.70 32.10 5.37
CA PHE A 25 -5.97 32.72 4.98
C PHE A 25 -5.80 34.22 4.71
N ALA A 26 -6.36 34.73 3.61
CA ALA A 26 -6.43 36.16 3.35
C ALA A 26 -7.75 36.71 3.95
N PRO A 27 -7.71 37.64 4.93
CA PRO A 27 -8.92 38.14 5.58
C PRO A 27 -9.89 38.82 4.59
N ASP A 28 -9.36 39.49 3.57
CA ASP A 28 -10.13 40.18 2.52
C ASP A 28 -10.33 39.34 1.24
N GLY A 29 -9.83 38.10 1.23
CA GLY A 29 -10.01 37.20 0.10
C GLY A 29 -11.50 36.91 -0.08
N ARG A 30 -12.05 37.18 -1.28
CA ARG A 30 -13.45 36.84 -1.60
C ARG A 30 -13.68 35.37 -1.24
N ARG A 31 -14.49 35.13 -0.21
CA ARG A 31 -15.03 33.79 0.07
C ARG A 31 -15.74 33.36 -1.21
N ALA A 32 -15.37 32.21 -1.75
CA ALA A 32 -16.10 31.66 -2.89
C ALA A 32 -17.60 31.65 -2.53
N PRO A 33 -18.48 32.23 -3.34
CA PRO A 33 -19.91 32.22 -3.04
C PRO A 33 -20.36 30.78 -2.86
N LEU A 34 -21.14 30.55 -1.80
CA LEU A 34 -21.83 29.26 -1.61
C LEU A 34 -22.62 28.98 -2.88
N LYS A 35 -22.29 27.87 -3.53
CA LYS A 35 -22.99 27.41 -4.74
C LYS A 35 -24.50 27.38 -4.44
N PRO A 36 -25.38 27.86 -5.33
CA PRO A 36 -26.82 27.78 -5.10
C PRO A 36 -27.21 26.33 -4.79
N VAL A 37 -28.03 26.14 -3.76
CA VAL A 37 -28.67 24.85 -3.46
C VAL A 37 -29.68 24.58 -4.58
N VAL A 38 -29.19 23.97 -5.66
CA VAL A 38 -30.02 23.26 -6.63
C VAL A 38 -30.52 22.01 -5.91
N PRO A 39 -31.77 21.56 -6.07
CA PRO A 39 -32.23 20.28 -5.53
C PRO A 39 -31.25 19.19 -5.99
N GLU A 40 -30.47 18.67 -5.05
CA GLU A 40 -29.46 17.65 -5.29
C GLU A 40 -30.19 16.37 -5.67
N ILE A 41 -30.40 16.18 -6.98
CA ILE A 41 -30.24 14.83 -7.53
C ILE A 41 -28.83 14.44 -7.10
N PRO A 42 -28.62 13.37 -6.33
CA PRO A 42 -27.27 12.97 -5.98
C PRO A 42 -26.53 12.85 -7.30
N PRO A 43 -25.41 13.55 -7.52
CA PRO A 43 -24.54 13.09 -8.57
C PRO A 43 -24.20 11.68 -8.12
N GLU A 44 -24.70 10.67 -8.82
CA GLU A 44 -24.05 9.38 -8.83
C GLU A 44 -22.60 9.72 -9.12
N SER A 45 -21.79 9.76 -8.06
CA SER A 45 -20.43 10.25 -8.11
C SER A 45 -19.70 9.18 -8.87
N GLN A 46 -19.73 9.28 -10.20
CA GLN A 46 -19.06 8.37 -11.08
C GLN A 46 -17.61 8.37 -10.62
N GLU A 47 -17.22 7.23 -10.04
CA GLU A 47 -15.91 7.07 -9.46
C GLU A 47 -14.90 7.37 -10.56
N SER A 48 -14.00 8.32 -10.31
CA SER A 48 -13.01 8.68 -11.33
C SER A 48 -12.23 7.43 -11.74
N ARG A 49 -11.80 7.37 -13.01
CA ARG A 49 -10.96 6.26 -13.48
C ARG A 49 -9.74 6.04 -12.57
N GLU A 50 -9.14 7.11 -12.07
CA GLU A 50 -8.04 7.05 -11.11
C GLU A 50 -8.45 6.36 -9.80
N SER A 51 -9.62 6.67 -9.24
CA SER A 51 -10.13 6.02 -8.02
C SER A 51 -10.39 4.52 -8.25
N GLN A 52 -10.93 4.16 -9.40
CA GLN A 52 -11.12 2.75 -9.77
C GLN A 52 -9.79 2.01 -9.88
N GLU A 53 -8.79 2.63 -10.52
CA GLU A 53 -7.43 2.06 -10.62
C GLU A 53 -6.77 1.93 -9.24
N GLN A 54 -6.91 2.92 -8.36
CA GLN A 54 -6.40 2.86 -6.99
C GLN A 54 -7.06 1.75 -6.18
N ARG A 55 -8.38 1.58 -6.29
CA ARG A 55 -9.10 0.45 -5.66
C ARG A 55 -8.59 -0.88 -6.20
N ALA A 56 -8.43 -1.01 -7.51
CA ALA A 56 -7.89 -2.23 -8.11
C ALA A 56 -6.47 -2.54 -7.61
N ARG A 57 -5.58 -1.55 -7.54
CA ARG A 57 -4.22 -1.70 -6.98
C ARG A 57 -4.26 -2.13 -5.52
N ALA A 58 -5.15 -1.55 -4.71
CA ALA A 58 -5.31 -1.91 -3.31
C ALA A 58 -5.76 -3.36 -3.15
N THR A 59 -6.76 -3.80 -3.92
CA THR A 59 -7.24 -5.20 -3.89
C THR A 59 -6.14 -6.18 -4.31
N LEU A 60 -5.40 -5.89 -5.38
CA LEU A 60 -4.28 -6.74 -5.82
C LEU A 60 -3.18 -6.80 -4.77
N ARG A 61 -2.86 -5.66 -4.15
CA ARG A 61 -1.86 -5.59 -3.09
C ARG A 61 -2.30 -6.37 -1.86
N GLU A 62 -3.57 -6.28 -1.46
CA GLU A 62 -4.11 -7.06 -0.35
C GLU A 62 -3.98 -8.57 -0.59
N LEU A 63 -4.39 -9.04 -1.77
CA LEU A 63 -4.26 -10.46 -2.13
C LEU A 63 -2.80 -10.93 -2.14
N TYR A 64 -1.90 -10.09 -2.65
CA TYR A 64 -0.46 -10.37 -2.61
C TYR A 64 0.06 -10.47 -1.17
N LEU A 65 -0.27 -9.52 -0.30
CA LEU A 65 0.15 -9.54 1.11
C LEU A 65 -0.42 -10.76 1.86
N ARG A 66 -1.68 -11.14 1.60
CA ARG A 66 -2.27 -12.37 2.17
C ARG A 66 -1.52 -13.62 1.70
N SER A 67 -1.06 -13.65 0.45
CA SER A 67 -0.24 -14.77 -0.06
C SER A 67 1.13 -14.85 0.62
N LEU A 68 1.78 -13.72 0.89
CA LEU A 68 3.02 -13.67 1.67
C LEU A 68 2.82 -14.17 3.10
N LEU A 69 1.73 -13.76 3.75
CA LEU A 69 1.40 -14.24 5.09
C LEU A 69 1.14 -15.75 5.09
N ALA A 70 0.50 -16.28 4.06
CA ALA A 70 0.25 -17.72 3.92
C ALA A 70 1.56 -18.54 3.81
N MET A 71 2.69 -17.94 3.43
CA MET A 71 4.00 -18.62 3.38
C MET A 71 4.69 -18.76 4.74
N VAL A 72 4.30 -17.98 5.75
CA VAL A 72 4.98 -17.95 7.07
C VAL A 72 5.07 -19.35 7.68
N GLY A 73 6.29 -19.77 8.01
CA GLY A 73 6.58 -21.07 8.64
C GLY A 73 6.53 -22.26 7.69
N ARG A 74 6.42 -22.03 6.37
CA ARG A 74 6.38 -23.10 5.36
C ARG A 74 7.67 -23.22 4.60
N GLN A 75 7.88 -24.39 4.01
CA GLN A 75 8.93 -24.58 3.02
C GLN A 75 8.50 -23.95 1.68
N VAL A 76 9.41 -23.17 1.10
CA VAL A 76 9.25 -22.50 -0.19
C VAL A 76 10.39 -22.96 -1.10
N SER A 77 10.04 -23.30 -2.34
CA SER A 77 10.99 -23.63 -3.39
C SER A 77 11.24 -22.39 -4.24
N PHE A 78 12.51 -22.07 -4.47
CA PHE A 78 12.94 -20.92 -5.26
C PHE A 78 13.70 -21.40 -6.50
N THR A 79 13.46 -20.72 -7.61
CA THR A 79 14.21 -20.90 -8.86
C THR A 79 15.07 -19.68 -9.08
N PHE A 80 16.38 -19.89 -9.17
CA PHE A 80 17.40 -18.88 -9.40
C PHE A 80 17.84 -18.88 -10.86
N HIS A 81 18.65 -17.88 -11.24
CA HIS A 81 19.39 -17.89 -12.49
C HIS A 81 20.27 -19.15 -12.63
N GLU A 82 20.64 -19.49 -13.86
CA GLU A 82 21.43 -20.69 -14.19
C GLU A 82 20.77 -22.03 -13.82
N GLY A 83 19.43 -22.05 -13.65
CA GLY A 83 18.67 -23.29 -13.39
C GLY A 83 18.87 -23.85 -11.97
N VAL A 84 19.37 -23.04 -11.04
CA VAL A 84 19.56 -23.46 -9.66
C VAL A 84 18.22 -23.47 -8.92
N HIS A 85 17.89 -24.61 -8.31
CA HIS A 85 16.70 -24.79 -7.49
C HIS A 85 17.11 -25.00 -6.03
N VAL A 86 16.52 -24.23 -5.14
CA VAL A 86 16.78 -24.32 -3.69
C VAL A 86 15.46 -24.34 -2.93
N THR A 87 15.48 -24.96 -1.75
CA THR A 87 14.34 -24.99 -0.84
C THR A 87 14.75 -24.41 0.49
N ALA A 88 13.86 -23.66 1.14
CA ALA A 88 14.12 -23.07 2.45
C ALA A 88 12.84 -22.87 3.23
N HIS A 89 12.94 -22.70 4.55
CA HIS A 89 11.82 -22.28 5.38
C HIS A 89 11.66 -20.77 5.30
N PHE A 90 10.48 -20.31 4.90
CA PHE A 90 10.18 -18.89 4.81
C PHE A 90 10.00 -18.27 6.19
N GLY A 91 10.80 -17.24 6.47
CA GLY A 91 10.69 -16.42 7.66
C GLY A 91 9.94 -15.13 7.38
N ALA A 92 10.51 -14.26 6.53
CA ALA A 92 9.97 -12.94 6.24
C ALA A 92 10.32 -12.46 4.83
N THR A 93 9.71 -11.34 4.41
CA THR A 93 10.04 -10.67 3.15
C THR A 93 9.95 -9.15 3.28
N ASP A 94 10.82 -8.45 2.57
CA ASP A 94 10.72 -7.00 2.44
C ASP A 94 9.54 -6.64 1.52
N LEU A 95 8.68 -5.71 1.97
CA LEU A 95 7.44 -5.39 1.27
C LEU A 95 7.65 -4.66 -0.06
N ASP A 96 8.76 -3.97 -0.23
CA ASP A 96 8.99 -3.09 -1.38
C ASP A 96 9.65 -3.85 -2.54
N VAL A 97 10.73 -4.58 -2.26
CA VAL A 97 11.56 -5.22 -3.28
C VAL A 97 11.35 -6.74 -3.34
N ALA A 98 10.71 -7.35 -2.33
CA ALA A 98 10.53 -8.80 -2.21
C ALA A 98 11.86 -9.59 -2.07
N ASN A 99 12.76 -9.14 -1.19
CA ASN A 99 13.82 -10.02 -0.70
C ASN A 99 13.24 -11.02 0.31
N PHE A 100 13.81 -12.21 0.41
CA PHE A 100 13.31 -13.29 1.28
C PHE A 100 14.32 -13.64 2.37
N TYR A 101 13.90 -13.52 3.62
CA TYR A 101 14.63 -14.01 4.78
C TYR A 101 14.19 -15.43 5.06
N VAL A 102 15.12 -16.37 4.94
CA VAL A 102 14.83 -17.80 5.01
C VAL A 102 15.81 -18.51 5.93
N SER A 103 15.35 -19.60 6.52
CA SER A 103 16.19 -20.51 7.31
C SER A 103 16.27 -21.89 6.66
N GLN A 104 17.31 -22.64 7.02
CA GLN A 104 17.59 -23.99 6.50
C GLN A 104 17.57 -24.04 4.96
N LEU A 105 18.27 -23.10 4.32
CA LEU A 105 18.39 -23.03 2.87
C LEU A 105 19.20 -24.23 2.36
N GLN A 106 18.52 -25.14 1.68
CA GLN A 106 19.11 -26.30 1.02
C GLN A 106 19.68 -25.88 -0.32
N THR A 107 21.01 -25.90 -0.41
CA THR A 107 21.76 -25.71 -1.67
C THR A 107 22.35 -27.06 -2.12
N PRO A 108 22.84 -27.18 -3.36
CA PRO A 108 23.53 -28.39 -3.81
C PRO A 108 24.79 -28.73 -3.02
N ILE A 109 25.43 -27.73 -2.39
CA ILE A 109 26.71 -27.88 -1.66
C ILE A 109 26.47 -28.17 -0.18
N GLY A 110 25.30 -27.81 0.36
CA GLY A 110 24.96 -28.03 1.75
C GLY A 110 23.80 -27.17 2.24
N VAL A 111 23.61 -27.16 3.56
CA VAL A 111 22.55 -26.40 4.22
C VAL A 111 23.12 -25.15 4.86
N GLN A 112 22.57 -24.00 4.49
CA GLN A 112 22.86 -22.73 5.14
C GLN A 112 21.77 -22.43 6.18
N ALA A 113 22.18 -22.22 7.44
CA ALA A 113 21.25 -22.07 8.56
C ALA A 113 20.30 -20.88 8.39
N GLU A 114 20.83 -19.72 8.00
CA GLU A 114 20.08 -18.48 7.77
C GLU A 114 20.60 -17.80 6.50
N ALA A 115 19.69 -17.29 5.66
CA ALA A 115 20.04 -16.65 4.40
C ALA A 115 19.08 -15.51 4.02
N LEU A 116 19.62 -14.52 3.32
CA LEU A 116 18.86 -13.48 2.63
C LEU A 116 18.94 -13.74 1.13
N LEU A 117 17.81 -14.08 0.51
CA LEU A 117 17.69 -14.24 -0.93
C LEU A 117 17.22 -12.91 -1.54
N ARG A 118 18.04 -12.30 -2.39
CA ARG A 118 17.71 -11.02 -3.03
C ARG A 118 16.71 -11.24 -4.16
N CYS A 119 15.78 -10.29 -4.35
CA CYS A 119 14.82 -10.37 -5.45
C CYS A 119 15.50 -10.45 -6.83
N SER A 120 16.66 -9.82 -7.01
CA SER A 120 17.42 -9.85 -8.27
C SER A 120 17.83 -11.25 -8.69
N ASP A 121 18.00 -12.15 -7.72
CA ASP A 121 18.58 -13.48 -7.92
C ASP A 121 17.48 -14.53 -8.18
N ILE A 122 16.21 -14.19 -7.87
CA ILE A 122 15.05 -15.08 -7.91
C ILE A 122 14.24 -14.84 -9.19
N ILE A 123 13.97 -15.91 -9.93
CA ILE A 123 13.06 -15.91 -11.08
C ILE A 123 11.63 -16.19 -10.63
N SER A 124 11.46 -17.17 -9.74
CA SER A 124 10.15 -17.57 -9.23
C SER A 124 10.25 -18.29 -7.89
N TYR A 125 9.14 -18.33 -7.17
CA TYR A 125 9.00 -19.11 -5.94
C TYR A 125 7.65 -19.82 -5.92
N THR A 126 7.60 -20.98 -5.27
CA THR A 126 6.42 -21.83 -5.16
C THR A 126 6.34 -22.42 -3.77
N PHE A 127 5.13 -22.43 -3.19
CA PHE A 127 4.86 -23.04 -1.91
C PHE A 127 3.51 -23.76 -1.94
N LYS A 128 3.30 -24.68 -0.99
CA LYS A 128 2.01 -25.32 -0.78
C LYS A 128 1.28 -24.64 0.39
N PRO A 129 0.07 -24.09 0.20
CA PRO A 129 -0.78 -23.56 1.27
C PRO A 129 -1.29 -24.65 2.20
#